data_AF-A0A7J2IVY7-F1
#
_entry.id   AF-A0A7J2IVY7-F1
#
_cell.length_a   1.000
_cell.length_b   1.000
_cell.length_c   1.000
_cell.angle_alpha   90.00
_cell.angle_beta   90.00
_cell.angle_gamma   90.00
#
_symmetry.space_group_name_H-M   'P 1'
#
loop_
_entity.id
_entity.type
_entity.pdbx_description
1 polymer ?
#
loop_
_entity_poly.entity_id
_entity_poly.type
_entity_poly.pdbx_seq_one_letter_code
_entity_poly.pdbx_strand_id
1 'polypeptide(L)'
;MGELKEGLASLLAVLLVLAFAHEALAPTAAWASPTPKLLSEELGPRTCPSPIGNVTTYYGDLVASGSETLVIRDVDFTLYGSLIAMDQATVVIENAILTLCEVGGEMGNITIRDEAYIEVTNSTIRGEGIFYLYLLNETRAVFQGAVFEHSHEFYGAAEVTVLNSKVVWVDCFGSVRVSINNTIVEFLLAATDDARVWIRNSRVGTAYPGILRAQRNAVIEAYDCAVSSRADCYDNSTLWLLNVSSPSVEVIPPGPGEVGRAAIYVGWHLNVSVLLGDEAVSGAEVRAYFPNGSLAYEGATGPGGYVDMLLLEKVLHVVDRTAVEDVVRDYTIRAYYGDLEGEASVSLDGNKELYVSLLSTLLVTCLDGDGEAAGGVEVRLEPLGARRYTGVDGRALFTLLEPGSYELTAYYMGLKVAGPEVVDITDIMAYNVELSCAIYDLIVIVLNTKGEPISGATVRLLFANGTSLYNSLTDASGRVEFKNIPATTYKLVVEASGYKEAYQVVKLESEGQEVEFRLEAEQVMPGYLPYVAGGAIAIVVVVAIVVLLMRRKGK
;
A
#
# COMPACT_ATOMS: atom_id res chain seq x y z
N MET A 1 45.97 12.47 -38.45
CA MET A 1 46.00 13.13 -37.11
C MET A 1 45.39 14.54 -37.12
N GLY A 2 44.76 14.98 -38.22
CA GLY A 2 44.03 16.26 -38.32
C GLY A 2 42.50 16.10 -38.20
N GLU A 3 41.92 15.04 -38.75
CA GLU A 3 40.44 14.87 -38.78
C GLU A 3 39.83 14.31 -37.49
N LEU A 4 40.63 13.70 -36.60
CA LEU A 4 40.15 13.22 -35.31
C LEU A 4 40.03 14.34 -34.25
N LYS A 5 40.54 15.55 -34.53
CA LYS A 5 40.53 16.69 -33.60
C LYS A 5 39.32 17.62 -33.80
N GLU A 6 38.75 17.70 -34.99
CA GLU A 6 37.60 18.58 -35.26
C GLU A 6 36.28 17.98 -34.75
N GLY A 7 36.10 16.65 -34.85
CA GLY A 7 34.95 15.96 -34.27
C GLY A 7 34.92 15.96 -32.73
N LEU A 8 36.09 15.89 -32.08
CA LEU A 8 36.18 15.96 -30.61
C LEU A 8 36.00 17.38 -30.06
N ALA A 9 36.39 18.41 -30.81
CA ALA A 9 36.22 19.81 -30.41
C ALA A 9 34.76 20.29 -30.49
N SER A 10 34.00 19.79 -31.47
CA SER A 10 32.55 20.02 -31.57
C SER A 10 31.78 19.29 -30.46
N LEU A 11 32.17 18.06 -30.11
CA LEU A 11 31.57 17.30 -29.00
C LEU A 11 31.86 17.93 -27.62
N LEU A 12 33.08 18.44 -27.40
CA LEU A 12 33.43 19.13 -26.17
C LEU A 12 32.70 20.47 -26.01
N ALA A 13 32.38 21.16 -27.10
CA ALA A 13 31.60 22.40 -27.06
C ALA A 13 30.13 22.15 -26.66
N VAL A 14 29.53 21.04 -27.09
CA VAL A 14 28.17 20.64 -26.67
C VAL A 14 28.14 20.18 -25.21
N LEU A 15 29.17 19.45 -24.76
CA LEU A 15 29.34 19.06 -23.35
C LEU A 15 29.59 20.25 -22.40
N LEU A 16 30.26 21.31 -22.86
CA LEU A 16 30.53 22.51 -22.03
C LEU A 16 29.32 23.46 -21.93
N VAL A 17 28.42 23.46 -22.91
CA VAL A 17 27.19 24.29 -22.90
C VAL A 17 26.11 23.69 -21.97
N LEU A 18 26.08 22.36 -21.80
CA LEU A 18 25.14 21.67 -20.92
C LEU A 18 25.40 21.88 -19.41
N ALA A 19 26.54 22.46 -19.02
CA ALA A 19 26.88 22.75 -17.62
C ALA A 19 26.64 24.21 -17.20
N PHE A 20 26.38 25.14 -18.14
CA PHE A 20 26.30 26.58 -17.82
C PHE A 20 25.17 27.36 -18.51
N ALA A 21 24.31 26.73 -19.32
CA ALA A 21 23.24 27.43 -20.05
C ALA A 21 21.82 27.13 -19.52
N HIS A 22 21.64 27.09 -18.19
CA HIS A 22 20.30 27.07 -17.58
C HIS A 22 20.05 28.21 -16.58
N GLU A 23 20.91 29.23 -16.58
CA GLU A 23 20.63 30.54 -16.00
C GLU A 23 20.84 31.60 -17.10
N ALA A 24 19.86 32.48 -17.29
CA ALA A 24 19.83 33.57 -18.28
C ALA A 24 19.53 33.18 -19.74
N LEU A 25 18.24 33.07 -20.07
CA LEU A 25 17.59 33.81 -21.17
C LEU A 25 16.10 33.46 -21.18
N ALA A 26 15.33 34.17 -20.36
CA ALA A 26 13.96 34.47 -20.74
C ALA A 26 14.03 35.68 -21.70
N PRO A 27 13.68 35.55 -22.98
CA PRO A 27 13.36 36.73 -23.76
C PRO A 27 11.89 37.05 -23.51
N THR A 28 11.64 38.03 -22.64
CA THR A 28 10.51 38.93 -22.83
C THR A 28 10.75 39.67 -24.14
N ALA A 29 10.32 39.09 -25.26
CA ALA A 29 10.32 39.77 -26.55
C ALA A 29 8.89 39.73 -27.10
N ALA A 30 8.22 40.87 -27.01
CA ALA A 30 6.99 41.12 -27.74
C ALA A 30 7.24 40.88 -29.23
N TRP A 31 6.49 39.96 -29.84
CA TRP A 31 6.50 39.75 -31.29
C TRP A 31 5.99 41.02 -32.00
N ALA A 32 6.91 41.89 -32.39
CA ALA A 32 6.65 42.87 -33.43
C ALA A 32 6.72 42.14 -34.78
N SER A 33 5.56 41.92 -35.37
CA SER A 33 5.38 41.40 -36.73
C SER A 33 6.15 42.24 -37.76
N PRO A 34 7.07 41.67 -38.56
CA PRO A 34 7.55 42.34 -39.75
C PRO A 34 6.52 42.15 -40.86
N THR A 35 5.85 43.23 -41.23
CA THR A 35 5.08 43.33 -42.47
C THR A 35 5.95 42.92 -43.67
N PRO A 36 5.53 41.97 -44.52
CA PRO A 36 6.26 41.66 -45.74
C PRO A 36 6.13 42.83 -46.72
N LYS A 37 7.28 43.28 -47.25
CA LYS A 37 7.30 44.21 -48.39
C LYS A 37 6.71 43.50 -49.59
N LEU A 38 5.59 44.03 -50.10
CA LEU A 38 5.07 43.68 -51.42
C LEU A 38 6.13 43.96 -52.49
N LEU A 39 6.58 42.92 -53.17
CA LEU A 39 6.98 43.01 -54.57
C LEU A 39 5.95 42.22 -55.38
N SER A 40 5.17 42.98 -56.13
CA SER A 40 4.15 42.51 -57.06
C SER A 40 4.79 41.94 -58.33
N GLU A 41 4.54 40.66 -58.60
CA GLU A 41 4.46 40.13 -59.97
C GLU A 41 3.56 38.86 -59.95
N GLU A 42 2.81 38.67 -61.04
CA GLU A 42 1.49 38.04 -61.13
C GLU A 42 1.36 36.57 -60.67
N LEU A 43 0.35 36.31 -59.83
CA LEU A 43 -0.17 34.96 -59.53
C LEU A 43 -1.50 34.74 -60.28
N GLY A 44 -1.48 33.90 -61.31
CA GLY A 44 -2.69 33.19 -61.77
C GLY A 44 -3.14 32.16 -60.73
N PRO A 45 -4.39 31.65 -60.80
CA PRO A 45 -4.93 30.74 -59.80
C PRO A 45 -4.18 29.41 -59.84
N ARG A 46 -3.39 29.11 -58.80
CA ARG A 46 -2.75 27.80 -58.66
C ARG A 46 -3.74 26.83 -58.01
N THR A 47 -4.35 26.03 -58.86
CA THR A 47 -5.04 24.79 -58.51
C THR A 47 -4.06 23.79 -57.90
N CYS A 48 -4.43 23.12 -56.80
CA CYS A 48 -3.71 21.99 -56.24
C CYS A 48 -3.56 20.86 -57.29
N PRO A 49 -2.41 20.18 -57.37
CA PRO A 49 -2.31 18.96 -58.16
C PRO A 49 -3.00 17.79 -57.42
N SER A 50 -3.59 16.91 -58.22
CA SER A 50 -4.23 15.64 -57.83
C SER A 50 -3.19 14.63 -57.26
N PRO A 51 -3.55 13.38 -56.87
CA PRO A 51 -2.68 12.52 -56.08
C PRO A 51 -1.31 12.35 -56.74
N ILE A 52 -0.25 12.57 -55.97
CA ILE A 52 1.14 12.51 -56.43
C ILE A 52 1.42 11.06 -56.83
N GLY A 53 1.21 10.71 -58.11
CA GLY A 53 1.68 9.48 -58.73
C GLY A 53 3.09 9.65 -59.29
N ASN A 54 3.93 8.61 -59.18
CA ASN A 54 5.27 8.40 -59.78
C ASN A 54 6.33 9.53 -59.69
N VAL A 55 6.06 10.64 -59.01
CA VAL A 55 7.06 11.67 -58.75
C VAL A 55 7.91 11.20 -57.58
N THR A 56 9.18 10.90 -57.84
CA THR A 56 10.17 10.51 -56.82
C THR A 56 11.00 11.70 -56.33
N THR A 57 10.86 12.87 -56.95
CA THR A 57 11.62 14.08 -56.59
C THR A 57 10.78 15.34 -56.72
N TYR A 58 10.72 16.15 -55.67
CA TYR A 58 9.98 17.41 -55.63
C TYR A 58 10.86 18.56 -55.17
N TYR A 59 10.68 19.74 -55.77
CA TYR A 59 11.39 20.97 -55.44
C TYR A 59 10.43 22.02 -54.91
N GLY A 60 10.76 22.61 -53.76
CA GLY A 60 9.93 23.55 -53.02
C GLY A 60 9.19 22.88 -51.87
N ASP A 61 8.43 23.68 -51.11
CA ASP A 61 7.68 23.19 -49.96
C ASP A 61 6.43 22.43 -50.40
N LEU A 62 6.16 21.34 -49.68
CA LEU A 62 4.98 20.52 -49.81
C LEU A 62 4.00 20.92 -48.70
N VAL A 63 2.99 21.71 -49.05
CA VAL A 63 2.07 22.33 -48.09
C VAL A 63 0.67 21.71 -48.23
N ALA A 64 0.10 21.27 -47.11
CA ALA A 64 -1.29 20.85 -46.98
C ALA A 64 -2.01 21.71 -45.93
N SER A 65 -3.22 22.17 -46.22
CA SER A 65 -4.02 23.00 -45.29
C SER A 65 -5.50 22.63 -45.33
N GLY A 66 -6.22 22.90 -44.23
CA GLY A 66 -7.66 22.67 -44.15
C GLY A 66 -7.98 21.18 -44.09
N SER A 67 -8.90 20.74 -44.92
CA SER A 67 -9.28 19.31 -44.99
C SER A 67 -8.43 18.49 -45.96
N GLU A 68 -7.31 19.03 -46.45
CA GLU A 68 -6.46 18.35 -47.41
C GLU A 68 -5.78 17.12 -46.81
N THR A 69 -5.64 16.08 -47.63
CA THR A 69 -4.89 14.86 -47.30
C THR A 69 -3.72 14.72 -48.25
N LEU A 70 -2.50 14.84 -47.73
CA LEU A 70 -1.26 14.59 -48.43
C LEU A 70 -0.85 13.12 -48.21
N VAL A 71 -0.60 12.38 -49.30
CA VAL A 71 -0.25 10.96 -49.23
C VAL A 71 1.08 10.71 -49.95
N ILE A 72 2.05 10.13 -49.25
CA ILE A 72 3.31 9.61 -49.78
C ILE A 72 3.32 8.11 -49.51
N ARG A 73 3.11 7.29 -50.56
CA ARG A 73 2.93 5.85 -50.39
C ARG A 73 3.69 5.04 -51.45
N ASP A 74 4.28 3.92 -51.04
CA ASP A 74 4.92 2.93 -51.93
C ASP A 74 6.00 3.55 -52.84
N VAL A 75 6.79 4.49 -52.32
CA VAL A 75 7.70 5.32 -53.12
C VAL A 75 8.98 5.71 -52.36
N ASP A 76 10.08 5.88 -53.09
CA ASP A 76 11.25 6.64 -52.62
C ASP A 76 11.11 8.09 -53.10
N PHE A 77 10.82 8.99 -52.17
CA PHE A 77 10.46 10.38 -52.41
C PHE A 77 11.51 11.32 -51.84
N THR A 78 12.16 12.08 -52.71
CA THR A 78 13.14 13.10 -52.37
C THR A 78 12.51 14.49 -52.41
N LEU A 79 12.59 15.21 -51.30
CA LEU A 79 12.00 16.54 -51.13
C LEU A 79 13.12 17.58 -50.91
N TYR A 80 13.29 18.46 -51.90
CA TYR A 80 14.11 19.68 -51.78
C TYR A 80 13.25 20.82 -51.26
N GLY A 81 12.91 20.77 -49.98
CA GLY A 81 12.03 21.73 -49.29
C GLY A 81 11.48 21.16 -48.00
N SER A 82 10.49 21.83 -47.41
CA SER A 82 9.84 21.40 -46.18
C SER A 82 8.48 20.75 -46.44
N LEU A 83 8.06 19.83 -45.57
CA LEU A 83 6.70 19.30 -45.53
C LEU A 83 5.93 20.04 -44.44
N ILE A 84 4.87 20.76 -44.81
CA ILE A 84 4.10 21.59 -43.88
C ILE A 84 2.63 21.19 -43.94
N ALA A 85 2.05 20.82 -42.81
CA ALA A 85 0.62 20.58 -42.67
C ALA A 85 0.02 21.49 -41.59
N MET A 86 -1.12 22.11 -41.89
CA MET A 86 -1.81 23.04 -40.99
C MET A 86 -3.34 22.96 -41.10
N ASP A 87 -4.05 23.58 -40.16
CA ASP A 87 -5.49 23.76 -40.17
C ASP A 87 -6.30 22.46 -40.34
N GLN A 88 -6.01 21.42 -39.54
CA GLN A 88 -6.64 20.08 -39.62
C GLN A 88 -6.25 19.20 -40.82
N ALA A 89 -5.23 19.60 -41.59
CA ALA A 89 -4.75 18.79 -42.71
C ALA A 89 -4.20 17.44 -42.24
N THR A 90 -4.26 16.44 -43.11
CA THR A 90 -3.76 15.08 -42.84
C THR A 90 -2.57 14.75 -43.73
N VAL A 91 -1.52 14.18 -43.14
CA VAL A 91 -0.35 13.66 -43.85
C VAL A 91 -0.25 12.16 -43.58
N VAL A 92 -0.17 11.36 -44.64
CA VAL A 92 0.01 9.90 -44.55
C VAL A 92 1.26 9.51 -45.32
N ILE A 93 2.23 8.93 -44.62
CA ILE A 93 3.46 8.38 -45.19
C ILE A 93 3.47 6.87 -44.92
N GLU A 94 3.37 6.06 -45.96
CA GLU A 94 3.17 4.62 -45.82
C GLU A 94 4.04 3.80 -46.77
N ASN A 95 4.79 2.82 -46.24
CA ASN A 95 5.70 1.98 -47.02
C ASN A 95 6.59 2.80 -47.98
N ALA A 96 7.12 3.92 -47.48
CA ALA A 96 7.84 4.90 -48.27
C ALA A 96 9.19 5.26 -47.65
N ILE A 97 10.08 5.81 -48.48
CA ILE A 97 11.30 6.49 -48.02
C ILE A 97 11.13 7.96 -48.34
N LEU A 98 11.08 8.82 -47.33
CA LEU A 98 11.10 10.28 -47.48
C LEU A 98 12.51 10.78 -47.18
N THR A 99 13.17 11.35 -48.19
CA THR A 99 14.50 11.98 -48.05
C THR A 99 14.35 13.50 -48.11
N LEU A 100 14.68 14.20 -47.02
CA LEU A 100 14.71 15.66 -46.94
C LEU A 100 16.11 16.17 -47.31
N CYS A 101 16.17 17.06 -48.30
CA CYS A 101 17.42 17.61 -48.81
C CYS A 101 17.63 19.06 -48.38
N GLU A 102 18.89 19.48 -48.33
CA GLU A 102 19.27 20.87 -48.07
C GLU A 102 19.02 21.75 -49.31
N VAL A 103 18.43 22.92 -49.10
CA VAL A 103 18.24 23.93 -50.16
C VAL A 103 18.82 25.26 -49.69
N GLY A 104 19.90 25.71 -50.34
CA GLY A 104 20.45 27.04 -50.10
C GLY A 104 21.07 27.25 -48.72
N GLY A 105 21.56 26.20 -48.05
CA GLY A 105 22.10 26.28 -46.69
C GLY A 105 21.12 25.88 -45.60
N GLU A 106 19.84 25.67 -45.94
CA GLU A 106 18.78 25.34 -44.98
C GLU A 106 18.26 23.91 -45.21
N MET A 107 18.22 23.12 -44.14
CA MET A 107 17.65 21.78 -44.15
C MET A 107 16.12 21.86 -44.20
N GLY A 108 15.50 21.07 -45.08
CA GLY A 108 14.06 20.86 -45.07
C GLY A 108 13.58 20.31 -43.73
N ASN A 109 12.42 20.77 -43.26
CA ASN A 109 11.82 20.29 -42.02
C ASN A 109 10.44 19.67 -42.26
N ILE A 110 9.90 19.01 -41.24
CA ILE A 110 8.50 18.58 -41.20
C ILE A 110 7.81 19.40 -40.12
N THR A 111 6.80 20.18 -40.49
CA THR A 111 6.03 21.00 -39.55
C THR A 111 4.56 20.64 -39.62
N ILE A 112 4.02 20.09 -38.54
CA ILE A 112 2.61 19.75 -38.38
C ILE A 112 2.05 20.63 -37.26
N ARG A 113 1.01 21.41 -37.55
CA ARG A 113 0.47 22.40 -36.61
C ARG A 113 -1.04 22.58 -36.77
N ASP A 114 -1.65 23.26 -35.81
CA ASP A 114 -3.03 23.74 -35.86
C ASP A 114 -4.02 22.59 -36.12
N GLU A 115 -4.08 21.64 -35.18
CA GLU A 115 -4.94 20.43 -35.20
C GLU A 115 -4.68 19.46 -36.38
N ALA A 116 -3.60 19.64 -37.14
CA ALA A 116 -3.22 18.73 -38.21
C ALA A 116 -2.82 17.33 -37.68
N TYR A 117 -2.88 16.35 -38.57
CA TYR A 117 -2.59 14.94 -38.28
C TYR A 117 -1.48 14.40 -39.17
N ILE A 118 -0.54 13.65 -38.60
CA ILE A 118 0.46 12.90 -39.36
C ILE A 118 0.49 11.42 -38.95
N GLU A 119 0.50 10.54 -39.95
CA GLU A 119 0.71 9.11 -39.79
C GLU A 119 1.93 8.67 -40.61
N VAL A 120 2.85 7.95 -39.97
CA VAL A 120 4.02 7.35 -40.62
C VAL A 120 4.03 5.87 -40.31
N THR A 121 3.79 5.04 -41.34
CA THR A 121 3.64 3.60 -41.19
C THR A 121 4.65 2.85 -42.06
N ASN A 122 5.45 1.97 -41.47
CA ASN A 122 6.47 1.14 -42.14
C ASN A 122 7.35 1.94 -43.12
N SER A 123 7.75 3.14 -42.73
CA SER A 123 8.42 4.10 -43.60
C SER A 123 9.71 4.62 -42.99
N THR A 124 10.65 5.04 -43.83
CA THR A 124 11.89 5.69 -43.41
C THR A 124 11.83 7.17 -43.73
N ILE A 125 12.08 8.03 -42.74
CA ILE A 125 12.21 9.47 -42.91
C ILE A 125 13.65 9.84 -42.56
N ARG A 126 14.38 10.39 -43.52
CA ARG A 126 15.80 10.72 -43.36
C ARG A 126 16.13 12.08 -43.93
N GLY A 127 17.08 12.77 -43.31
CA GLY A 127 17.70 13.97 -43.88
C GLY A 127 19.10 13.68 -44.44
N GLU A 128 19.54 14.46 -45.43
CA GLU A 128 20.96 14.54 -45.83
C GLU A 128 21.85 15.06 -44.67
N GLY A 129 21.25 15.86 -43.78
CA GLY A 129 21.77 16.29 -42.50
C GLY A 129 20.69 16.22 -41.41
N ILE A 130 20.94 16.88 -40.28
CA ILE A 130 19.95 16.96 -39.19
C ILE A 130 18.75 17.78 -39.66
N PHE A 131 17.55 17.22 -39.54
CA PHE A 131 16.30 17.91 -39.80
C PHE A 131 15.40 17.93 -38.57
N TYR A 132 14.47 18.89 -38.56
CA TYR A 132 13.53 19.05 -37.47
C TYR A 132 12.14 18.53 -37.82
N LEU A 133 11.54 17.80 -36.88
CA LEU A 133 10.12 17.48 -36.90
C LEU A 133 9.44 18.29 -35.80
N TYR A 134 8.59 19.24 -36.19
CA TYR A 134 7.80 20.05 -35.27
C TYR A 134 6.36 19.58 -35.26
N LEU A 135 5.90 19.07 -34.12
CA LEU A 135 4.48 18.87 -33.84
C LEU A 135 4.05 20.00 -32.88
N LEU A 136 3.13 20.84 -33.31
CA LEU A 136 2.74 22.05 -32.58
C LEU A 136 1.21 22.17 -32.50
N ASN A 137 0.69 22.96 -31.56
CA ASN A 137 -0.72 23.38 -31.50
C ASN A 137 -1.76 22.26 -31.74
N GLU A 138 -2.00 21.42 -30.74
CA GLU A 138 -3.06 20.38 -30.74
C GLU A 138 -2.95 19.32 -31.87
N THR A 139 -1.74 19.16 -32.41
CA THR A 139 -1.45 18.15 -33.44
C THR A 139 -1.58 16.72 -32.90
N ARG A 140 -1.93 15.78 -33.78
CA ARG A 140 -1.91 14.34 -33.47
C ARG A 140 -0.93 13.61 -34.39
N ALA A 141 -0.16 12.67 -33.84
CA ALA A 141 0.83 11.91 -34.60
C ALA A 141 0.86 10.43 -34.24
N VAL A 142 0.97 9.58 -35.25
CA VAL A 142 1.15 8.13 -35.10
C VAL A 142 2.34 7.67 -35.93
N PHE A 143 3.33 7.06 -35.29
CA PHE A 143 4.51 6.50 -35.92
C PHE A 143 4.58 5.00 -35.63
N GLN A 144 4.31 4.18 -36.63
CA GLN A 144 4.24 2.72 -36.49
C GLN A 144 5.20 2.02 -37.45
N GLY A 145 6.20 1.31 -36.93
CA GLY A 145 7.25 0.75 -37.80
C GLY A 145 8.05 1.82 -38.54
N ALA A 146 8.04 3.05 -38.03
CA ALA A 146 8.71 4.19 -38.64
C ALA A 146 10.19 4.22 -38.24
N VAL A 147 11.04 4.62 -39.17
CA VAL A 147 12.49 4.77 -38.94
C VAL A 147 12.87 6.21 -39.25
N PHE A 148 13.19 6.98 -38.23
CA PHE A 148 13.76 8.31 -38.39
C PHE A 148 15.29 8.26 -38.32
N GLU A 149 15.94 9.00 -39.21
CA GLU A 149 17.39 9.13 -39.28
C GLU A 149 17.78 10.61 -39.41
N HIS A 150 18.71 11.07 -38.56
CA HIS A 150 19.09 12.48 -38.46
C HIS A 150 17.91 13.40 -38.12
N SER A 151 16.93 12.91 -37.36
CA SER A 151 15.82 13.72 -36.87
C SER A 151 16.13 14.35 -35.52
N HIS A 152 15.50 15.49 -35.27
CA HIS A 152 15.27 16.01 -33.93
C HIS A 152 13.79 16.35 -33.82
N GLU A 153 13.11 15.55 -33.01
CA GLU A 153 11.66 15.51 -32.85
C GLU A 153 11.18 16.38 -31.68
N PHE A 154 10.42 17.42 -32.00
CA PHE A 154 9.83 18.36 -31.07
C PHE A 154 8.33 18.07 -30.94
N TYR A 155 7.92 17.51 -29.81
CA TYR A 155 6.53 17.18 -29.50
C TYR A 155 5.91 18.24 -28.60
N GLY A 156 5.35 19.28 -29.21
CA GLY A 156 4.71 20.40 -28.55
C GLY A 156 3.18 20.34 -28.63
N ALA A 157 2.51 20.42 -27.48
CA ALA A 157 1.04 20.49 -27.37
C ALA A 157 0.28 19.45 -28.23
N ALA A 158 0.80 18.21 -28.31
CA ALA A 158 0.33 17.17 -29.21
C ALA A 158 -0.09 15.87 -28.48
N GLU A 159 -0.78 14.97 -29.20
CA GLU A 159 -0.92 13.57 -28.81
C GLU A 159 -0.10 12.71 -29.76
N VAL A 160 0.92 12.02 -29.23
CA VAL A 160 1.89 11.27 -30.05
C VAL A 160 1.93 9.82 -29.62
N THR A 161 1.79 8.90 -30.58
CA THR A 161 1.94 7.46 -30.38
C THR A 161 3.07 6.94 -31.25
N VAL A 162 4.06 6.29 -30.64
CA VAL A 162 5.22 5.70 -31.31
C VAL A 162 5.29 4.21 -30.97
N LEU A 163 5.19 3.36 -31.99
CA LEU A 163 5.03 1.91 -31.86
C LEU A 163 6.00 1.19 -32.78
N ASN A 164 6.80 0.25 -32.26
CA ASN A 164 7.70 -0.58 -33.07
C ASN A 164 8.64 0.24 -33.97
N SER A 165 9.07 1.42 -33.51
CA SER A 165 9.74 2.42 -34.35
C SER A 165 11.17 2.72 -33.87
N LYS A 166 11.87 3.55 -34.64
CA LYS A 166 13.15 4.15 -34.27
C LYS A 166 13.06 5.67 -34.45
N VAL A 167 13.30 6.40 -33.37
CA VAL A 167 13.35 7.87 -33.31
C VAL A 167 14.70 8.30 -32.73
N VAL A 168 15.11 9.55 -32.92
CA VAL A 168 16.50 9.95 -32.63
C VAL A 168 16.58 10.83 -31.37
N TRP A 169 16.02 12.03 -31.39
CA TRP A 169 16.11 13.02 -30.32
C TRP A 169 14.73 13.60 -30.05
N VAL A 170 14.09 13.12 -28.98
CA VAL A 170 12.72 13.48 -28.64
C VAL A 170 12.68 14.49 -27.49
N ASP A 171 12.18 15.68 -27.77
CA ASP A 171 11.87 16.71 -26.78
C ASP A 171 10.35 16.93 -26.68
N CYS A 172 9.78 16.59 -25.53
CA CYS A 172 8.36 16.76 -25.21
C CYS A 172 8.16 18.04 -24.37
N PHE A 173 7.33 18.98 -24.82
CA PHE A 173 7.11 20.26 -24.13
C PHE A 173 5.65 20.72 -24.17
N GLY A 174 5.29 21.64 -23.26
CA GLY A 174 3.91 22.03 -23.02
C GLY A 174 3.07 20.90 -22.39
N SER A 175 1.77 20.87 -22.70
CA SER A 175 0.82 19.88 -22.15
C SER A 175 0.61 18.68 -23.09
N VAL A 176 1.70 18.02 -23.49
CA VAL A 176 1.72 16.91 -24.46
C VAL A 176 1.47 15.56 -23.77
N ARG A 177 0.83 14.62 -24.49
CA ARG A 177 0.75 13.20 -24.10
C ARG A 177 1.46 12.33 -25.13
N VAL A 178 2.46 11.56 -24.67
CA VAL A 178 3.30 10.75 -25.55
C VAL A 178 3.34 9.31 -25.07
N SER A 179 3.04 8.36 -25.96
CA SER A 179 3.20 6.94 -25.70
C SER A 179 4.24 6.35 -26.64
N ILE A 180 5.29 5.76 -26.07
CA ILE A 180 6.39 5.11 -26.80
C ILE A 180 6.42 3.64 -26.38
N ASN A 181 6.29 2.72 -27.32
CA ASN A 181 6.29 1.29 -27.01
C ASN A 181 7.08 0.49 -28.06
N ASN A 182 7.86 -0.48 -27.57
CA ASN A 182 8.75 -1.31 -28.38
C ASN A 182 9.61 -0.50 -29.37
N THR A 183 10.18 0.60 -28.90
CA THR A 183 10.83 1.61 -29.74
C THR A 183 12.25 1.89 -29.27
N ILE A 184 13.11 2.31 -30.19
CA ILE A 184 14.44 2.82 -29.89
C ILE A 184 14.42 4.35 -30.00
N VAL A 185 14.83 5.03 -28.94
CA VAL A 185 15.19 6.45 -28.96
C VAL A 185 16.72 6.52 -28.97
N GLU A 186 17.34 6.96 -30.07
CA GLU A 186 18.80 6.81 -30.24
C GLU A 186 19.66 7.72 -29.34
N PHE A 187 19.15 8.89 -28.94
CA PHE A 187 19.93 9.90 -28.20
C PHE A 187 19.27 10.42 -26.91
N LEU A 188 18.21 11.21 -26.98
CA LEU A 188 17.61 11.87 -25.82
C LEU A 188 16.09 11.66 -25.84
N LEU A 189 15.52 11.37 -24.67
CA LEU A 189 14.09 11.54 -24.41
C LEU A 189 13.94 12.50 -23.22
N ALA A 190 13.50 13.72 -23.50
CA ALA A 190 13.25 14.72 -22.47
C ALA A 190 11.78 15.14 -22.43
N ALA A 191 11.28 15.45 -21.24
CA ALA A 191 9.96 15.99 -21.02
C ALA A 191 10.03 17.22 -20.10
N THR A 192 9.33 18.29 -20.46
CA THR A 192 9.27 19.53 -19.70
C THR A 192 7.83 20.06 -19.61
N ASP A 193 7.64 21.18 -18.91
CA ASP A 193 6.34 21.78 -18.58
C ASP A 193 5.38 20.76 -17.95
N ASP A 194 4.18 20.55 -18.52
CA ASP A 194 3.16 19.62 -18.02
C ASP A 194 3.09 18.33 -18.85
N ALA A 195 4.17 17.99 -19.56
CA ALA A 195 4.22 16.80 -20.42
C ALA A 195 3.98 15.50 -19.63
N ARG A 196 3.34 14.54 -20.28
CA ARG A 196 3.13 13.17 -19.76
C ARG A 196 3.62 12.17 -20.79
N VAL A 197 4.64 11.39 -20.42
CA VAL A 197 5.29 10.43 -21.31
C VAL A 197 5.24 9.04 -20.70
N TRP A 198 4.71 8.07 -21.44
CA TRP A 198 4.76 6.65 -21.08
C TRP A 198 5.68 5.93 -22.06
N ILE A 199 6.72 5.29 -21.55
CA ILE A 199 7.65 4.49 -22.33
C ILE A 199 7.64 3.03 -21.84
N ARG A 200 7.47 2.09 -22.77
CA ARG A 200 7.39 0.64 -22.47
C ARG A 200 8.24 -0.20 -23.40
N ASN A 201 8.90 -1.24 -22.90
CA ASN A 201 9.67 -2.21 -23.70
C ASN A 201 10.66 -1.54 -24.67
N SER A 202 11.27 -0.42 -24.27
CA SER A 202 11.98 0.47 -25.19
C SER A 202 13.39 0.76 -24.70
N ARG A 203 14.24 1.30 -25.58
CA ARG A 203 15.61 1.68 -25.25
C ARG A 203 15.84 3.16 -25.49
N VAL A 204 16.47 3.82 -24.53
CA VAL A 204 16.90 5.22 -24.64
C VAL A 204 18.43 5.25 -24.67
N GLY A 205 18.96 5.70 -25.79
CA GLY A 205 20.36 5.65 -26.16
C GLY A 205 20.82 4.28 -26.64
N THR A 206 21.36 4.26 -27.85
CA THR A 206 21.97 3.09 -28.48
C THR A 206 23.31 3.47 -29.10
N ALA A 207 23.28 4.39 -30.07
CA ALA A 207 24.47 4.92 -30.73
C ALA A 207 25.15 6.04 -29.91
N TYR A 208 24.37 6.74 -29.09
CA TYR A 208 24.81 7.86 -28.26
C TYR A 208 24.46 7.64 -26.79
N PRO A 209 25.12 8.35 -25.85
CA PRO A 209 24.77 8.29 -24.43
C PRO A 209 23.31 8.71 -24.21
N GLY A 210 22.46 7.73 -23.91
CA GLY A 210 21.02 7.91 -23.74
C GLY A 210 20.64 8.55 -22.44
N ILE A 211 20.04 9.73 -22.50
CA ILE A 211 19.52 10.41 -21.31
C ILE A 211 17.99 10.35 -21.32
N LEU A 212 17.41 9.99 -20.18
CA LEU A 212 15.98 10.11 -19.90
C LEU A 212 15.79 11.23 -18.88
N ARG A 213 15.09 12.31 -19.26
CA ARG A 213 15.03 13.52 -18.44
C ARG A 213 13.61 14.06 -18.25
N ALA A 214 13.23 14.33 -17.00
CA ALA A 214 12.02 15.07 -16.66
C ALA A 214 12.36 16.42 -16.02
N GLN A 215 11.63 17.48 -16.37
CA GLN A 215 11.86 18.85 -15.91
C GLN A 215 10.52 19.55 -15.61
N ARG A 216 10.56 20.67 -14.89
CA ARG A 216 9.38 21.47 -14.52
C ARG A 216 8.29 20.63 -13.83
N ASN A 217 7.14 20.38 -14.45
CA ASN A 217 6.05 19.57 -13.90
C ASN A 217 5.82 18.28 -14.71
N ALA A 218 6.80 17.85 -15.50
CA ALA A 218 6.66 16.72 -16.39
C ALA A 218 6.62 15.41 -15.60
N VAL A 219 5.89 14.44 -16.13
CA VAL A 219 5.88 13.08 -15.60
C VAL A 219 6.28 12.11 -16.70
N ILE A 220 7.29 11.31 -16.43
CA ILE A 220 7.70 10.20 -17.28
C ILE A 220 7.51 8.90 -16.51
N GLU A 221 6.82 7.94 -17.11
CA GLU A 221 6.73 6.59 -16.60
C GLU A 221 7.37 5.61 -17.57
N ALA A 222 8.44 4.95 -17.12
CA ALA A 222 9.20 3.99 -17.88
C ALA A 222 9.03 2.57 -17.30
N TYR A 223 8.62 1.64 -18.15
CA TYR A 223 8.41 0.23 -17.81
C TYR A 223 9.21 -0.68 -18.74
N ASP A 224 9.96 -1.63 -18.20
CA ASP A 224 10.71 -2.63 -18.99
C ASP A 224 11.65 -1.98 -20.02
N CYS A 225 12.38 -0.94 -19.58
CA CYS A 225 13.21 -0.14 -20.47
C CYS A 225 14.71 -0.28 -20.15
N ALA A 226 15.54 0.14 -21.10
CA ALA A 226 16.97 0.31 -20.85
C ALA A 226 17.40 1.74 -21.21
N VAL A 227 18.07 2.40 -20.26
CA VAL A 227 18.68 3.73 -20.44
C VAL A 227 20.19 3.54 -20.40
N SER A 228 20.89 3.97 -21.45
CA SER A 228 22.31 3.65 -21.60
C SER A 228 23.27 4.56 -20.83
N SER A 229 22.81 5.74 -20.37
CA SER A 229 23.66 6.70 -19.65
C SER A 229 23.07 7.11 -18.29
N ARG A 230 22.02 7.93 -18.29
CA ARG A 230 21.48 8.54 -17.06
C ARG A 230 19.98 8.75 -17.16
N ALA A 231 19.30 8.51 -16.04
CA ALA A 231 17.92 8.92 -15.82
C ALA A 231 17.89 10.02 -14.75
N ASP A 232 17.38 11.20 -15.07
CA ASP A 232 17.38 12.34 -14.15
C ASP A 232 16.09 13.15 -14.16
N CYS A 233 15.78 13.78 -13.02
CA CYS A 233 14.66 14.69 -12.91
C CYS A 233 14.96 15.87 -11.99
N TYR A 234 14.31 17.03 -12.25
CA TYR A 234 14.44 18.23 -11.42
C TYR A 234 13.18 19.12 -11.44
N ASP A 235 13.20 20.23 -10.71
CA ASP A 235 12.02 21.06 -10.40
C ASP A 235 10.93 20.28 -9.66
N ASN A 236 9.70 20.20 -10.18
CA ASN A 236 8.56 19.48 -9.62
C ASN A 236 8.20 18.23 -10.43
N SER A 237 9.15 17.72 -11.23
CA SER A 237 8.91 16.61 -12.13
C SER A 237 8.92 15.26 -11.41
N THR A 238 8.40 14.23 -12.07
CA THR A 238 8.39 12.87 -11.51
C THR A 238 8.81 11.85 -12.56
N LEU A 239 9.67 10.92 -12.15
CA LEU A 239 10.13 9.83 -13.00
C LEU A 239 9.84 8.48 -12.32
N TRP A 240 9.11 7.61 -13.00
CA TRP A 240 8.92 6.23 -12.57
C TRP A 240 9.80 5.33 -13.41
N LEU A 241 10.72 4.62 -12.77
CA LEU A 241 11.68 3.69 -13.37
C LEU A 241 11.37 2.28 -12.87
N LEU A 242 10.53 1.58 -13.62
CA LEU A 242 9.96 0.30 -13.23
C LEU A 242 10.51 -0.79 -14.14
N ASN A 243 11.35 -1.67 -13.59
CA ASN A 243 12.18 -2.59 -14.37
C ASN A 243 13.02 -1.87 -15.43
N VAL A 244 13.73 -0.81 -15.02
CA VAL A 244 14.55 0.00 -15.91
C VAL A 244 16.03 -0.12 -15.56
N SER A 245 16.84 -0.67 -16.47
CA SER A 245 18.29 -0.66 -16.29
C SER A 245 18.86 0.72 -16.64
N SER A 246 19.51 1.38 -15.68
CA SER A 246 20.24 2.63 -15.91
C SER A 246 21.55 2.65 -15.10
N PRO A 247 22.69 3.04 -15.69
CA PRO A 247 23.96 3.17 -14.96
C PRO A 247 23.95 4.26 -13.88
N SER A 248 23.16 5.32 -14.07
CA SER A 248 22.99 6.40 -13.10
C SER A 248 21.53 6.85 -13.01
N VAL A 249 21.09 7.11 -11.78
CA VAL A 249 19.76 7.65 -11.45
C VAL A 249 19.96 8.80 -10.47
N GLU A 250 19.59 10.01 -10.87
CA GLU A 250 19.92 11.23 -10.13
C GLU A 250 18.74 12.20 -10.05
N VAL A 251 18.38 12.63 -8.84
CA VAL A 251 17.52 13.80 -8.64
C VAL A 251 18.40 15.03 -8.51
N ILE A 252 18.16 16.06 -9.32
CA ILE A 252 18.95 17.30 -9.27
C ILE A 252 18.22 18.31 -8.36
N PRO A 253 18.86 18.76 -7.27
CA PRO A 253 18.25 19.77 -6.40
C PRO A 253 18.05 21.12 -7.11
N PRO A 254 17.02 21.89 -6.70
CA PRO A 254 16.72 23.20 -7.28
C PRO A 254 17.80 24.25 -6.96
N GLY A 255 17.88 25.29 -7.79
CA GLY A 255 18.81 26.40 -7.61
C GLY A 255 18.51 27.28 -6.38
N PRO A 256 19.41 28.21 -6.03
CA PRO A 256 19.18 29.15 -4.93
C PRO A 256 17.91 30.00 -5.15
N GLY A 257 16.94 29.88 -4.24
CA GLY A 257 15.69 30.63 -4.31
C GLY A 257 14.54 29.90 -5.00
N GLU A 258 14.80 28.71 -5.55
CA GLU A 258 13.79 27.85 -6.16
C GLU A 258 13.27 26.81 -5.16
N VAL A 259 12.07 26.30 -5.43
CA VAL A 259 11.42 25.20 -4.70
C VAL A 259 11.15 24.11 -5.72
N GLY A 260 11.74 22.94 -5.49
CA GLY A 260 11.55 21.75 -6.32
C GLY A 260 11.11 20.56 -5.47
N ARG A 261 10.19 19.76 -6.00
CA ARG A 261 9.66 18.52 -5.42
C ARG A 261 9.94 17.31 -6.30
N ALA A 262 11.05 17.35 -7.05
CA ALA A 262 11.44 16.29 -7.96
C ALA A 262 11.57 14.95 -7.23
N ALA A 263 11.06 13.89 -7.85
CA ALA A 263 11.09 12.54 -7.30
C ALA A 263 11.31 11.48 -8.38
N ILE A 264 12.16 10.50 -8.08
CA ILE A 264 12.36 9.29 -8.89
C ILE A 264 11.98 8.08 -8.06
N TYR A 265 11.07 7.26 -8.60
CA TYR A 265 10.66 6.00 -8.02
C TYR A 265 11.34 4.87 -8.79
N VAL A 266 12.10 4.02 -8.11
CA VAL A 266 12.79 2.87 -8.71
C VAL A 266 12.16 1.60 -8.20
N GLY A 267 11.73 0.71 -9.10
CA GLY A 267 11.09 -0.55 -8.75
C GLY A 267 11.41 -1.71 -9.70
N TRP A 268 11.18 -2.93 -9.22
CA TRP A 268 11.56 -4.18 -9.88
C TRP A 268 10.48 -5.23 -9.77
N HIS A 269 10.53 -6.21 -10.68
CA HIS A 269 9.66 -7.38 -10.64
C HIS A 269 10.10 -8.35 -9.56
N LEU A 270 9.15 -8.79 -8.75
CA LEU A 270 9.26 -9.92 -7.85
C LEU A 270 8.29 -10.99 -8.33
N ASN A 271 8.83 -12.11 -8.80
CA ASN A 271 8.04 -13.27 -9.17
C ASN A 271 7.92 -14.21 -7.96
N VAL A 272 6.73 -14.29 -7.37
CA VAL A 272 6.47 -15.11 -6.17
C VAL A 272 5.77 -16.39 -6.59
N SER A 273 6.42 -17.53 -6.35
CA SER A 273 5.82 -18.86 -6.51
C SER A 273 5.34 -19.38 -5.16
N VAL A 274 4.08 -19.79 -5.07
CA VAL A 274 3.50 -20.35 -3.83
C VAL A 274 3.48 -21.87 -3.93
N LEU A 275 4.08 -22.54 -2.94
CA LEU A 275 4.25 -23.98 -2.93
C LEU A 275 3.42 -24.62 -1.82
N LEU A 276 2.71 -25.70 -2.15
CA LEU A 276 2.13 -26.63 -1.19
C LEU A 276 2.93 -27.93 -1.26
N GLY A 277 3.82 -28.13 -0.29
CA GLY A 277 4.89 -29.12 -0.41
C GLY A 277 5.83 -28.75 -1.56
N ASP A 278 5.91 -29.61 -2.57
CA ASP A 278 6.75 -29.40 -3.77
C ASP A 278 5.95 -28.89 -4.99
N GLU A 279 4.62 -28.74 -4.87
CA GLU A 279 3.75 -28.36 -5.98
C GLU A 279 3.37 -26.89 -5.95
N ALA A 280 3.45 -26.22 -7.10
CA ALA A 280 3.01 -24.83 -7.25
C ALA A 280 1.48 -24.74 -7.28
N VAL A 281 0.92 -23.83 -6.49
CA VAL A 281 -0.53 -23.74 -6.29
C VAL A 281 -1.11 -22.51 -6.95
N SER A 282 -2.14 -22.73 -7.78
CA SER A 282 -2.92 -21.67 -8.42
C SER A 282 -4.04 -21.15 -7.51
N GLY A 283 -4.33 -19.85 -7.56
CA GLY A 283 -5.41 -19.22 -6.81
C GLY A 283 -5.06 -18.92 -5.34
N ALA A 284 -3.81 -19.13 -4.91
CA ALA A 284 -3.32 -18.65 -3.63
C ALA A 284 -3.23 -17.12 -3.62
N GLU A 285 -3.75 -16.50 -2.58
CA GLU A 285 -3.67 -15.06 -2.35
C GLU A 285 -2.26 -14.71 -1.84
N VAL A 286 -1.66 -13.65 -2.38
CA VAL A 286 -0.32 -13.18 -2.02
C VAL A 286 -0.38 -11.70 -1.67
N ARG A 287 0.16 -11.36 -0.51
CA ARG A 287 0.25 -10.00 0.00
C ARG A 287 1.70 -9.65 0.31
N ALA A 288 2.13 -8.47 -0.12
CA ALA A 288 3.42 -7.91 0.25
C ALA A 288 3.23 -6.76 1.24
N TYR A 289 4.06 -6.73 2.27
CA TYR A 289 4.04 -5.73 3.31
C TYR A 289 5.37 -4.98 3.37
N PHE A 290 5.28 -3.66 3.52
CA PHE A 290 6.42 -2.83 3.89
C PHE A 290 6.89 -3.16 5.32
N PRO A 291 8.11 -2.78 5.72
CA PRO A 291 8.63 -3.05 7.07
C PRO A 291 7.79 -2.44 8.21
N ASN A 292 7.00 -1.39 7.90
CA ASN A 292 6.07 -0.77 8.84
C ASN A 292 4.74 -1.54 9.00
N GLY A 293 4.57 -2.67 8.30
CA GLY A 293 3.37 -3.51 8.31
C GLY A 293 2.24 -3.03 7.39
N SER A 294 2.41 -1.92 6.67
CA SER A 294 1.43 -1.47 5.68
C SER A 294 1.49 -2.31 4.40
N LEU A 295 0.33 -2.51 3.76
CA LEU A 295 0.19 -3.30 2.54
C LEU A 295 0.80 -2.56 1.35
N ALA A 296 1.75 -3.20 0.67
CA ALA A 296 2.38 -2.71 -0.55
C ALA A 296 1.68 -3.23 -1.81
N TYR A 297 1.21 -4.49 -1.77
CA TYR A 297 0.55 -5.15 -2.89
C TYR A 297 -0.34 -6.30 -2.40
N GLU A 298 -1.37 -6.60 -3.16
CA GLU A 298 -2.24 -7.77 -3.01
C GLU A 298 -2.60 -8.33 -4.38
N GLY A 299 -2.56 -9.65 -4.52
CA GLY A 299 -2.90 -10.35 -5.75
C GLY A 299 -3.08 -11.84 -5.52
N ALA A 300 -3.28 -12.61 -6.60
CA ALA A 300 -3.41 -14.06 -6.53
C ALA A 300 -2.55 -14.75 -7.58
N THR A 301 -2.09 -15.95 -7.28
CA THR A 301 -1.28 -16.77 -8.19
C THR A 301 -2.09 -17.22 -9.41
N GLY A 302 -1.47 -17.13 -10.58
CA GLY A 302 -2.04 -17.59 -11.83
C GLY A 302 -2.02 -19.12 -11.98
N PRO A 303 -2.35 -19.66 -13.17
CA PRO A 303 -2.35 -21.10 -13.44
C PRO A 303 -1.01 -21.81 -13.22
N GLY A 304 0.11 -21.09 -13.30
CA GLY A 304 1.46 -21.61 -13.04
C GLY A 304 1.87 -21.60 -11.56
N GLY A 305 0.97 -21.21 -10.65
CA GLY A 305 1.23 -21.13 -9.21
C GLY A 305 2.17 -20.00 -8.79
N TYR A 306 2.33 -18.99 -9.64
CA TYR A 306 3.12 -17.80 -9.36
C TYR A 306 2.33 -16.52 -9.65
N VAL A 307 2.77 -15.43 -9.03
CA VAL A 307 2.29 -14.06 -9.27
C VAL A 307 3.51 -13.17 -9.49
N ASP A 308 3.43 -12.33 -10.51
CA ASP A 308 4.41 -11.29 -10.75
C ASP A 308 3.90 -9.96 -10.18
N MET A 309 4.74 -9.27 -9.43
CA MET A 309 4.41 -8.01 -8.80
C MET A 309 5.55 -7.02 -8.92
N LEU A 310 5.20 -5.74 -9.01
CA LEU A 310 6.14 -4.65 -9.18
C LEU A 310 6.25 -3.87 -7.87
N LEU A 311 7.42 -3.88 -7.26
CA LEU A 311 7.66 -3.30 -5.93
C LEU A 311 8.85 -2.32 -5.99
N LEU A 312 8.83 -1.31 -5.11
CA LEU A 312 9.87 -0.29 -5.08
C LEU A 312 11.14 -0.78 -4.38
N GLU A 313 12.30 -0.52 -4.96
CA GLU A 313 13.59 -0.61 -4.26
C GLU A 313 13.81 0.65 -3.41
N LYS A 314 13.60 1.81 -4.02
CA LYS A 314 13.94 3.10 -3.43
C LYS A 314 13.20 4.26 -4.06
N VAL A 315 13.19 5.37 -3.32
CA VAL A 315 12.67 6.67 -3.78
C VAL A 315 13.72 7.74 -3.58
N LEU A 316 14.17 8.36 -4.67
CA LEU A 316 15.01 9.54 -4.61
C LEU A 316 14.12 10.77 -4.66
N HIS A 317 14.28 11.73 -3.76
CA HIS A 317 13.46 12.94 -3.74
C HIS A 317 14.20 14.13 -3.13
N VAL A 318 13.67 15.34 -3.32
CA VAL A 318 14.24 16.57 -2.75
C VAL A 318 13.60 16.89 -1.40
N VAL A 319 14.41 17.02 -0.35
CA VAL A 319 14.04 17.58 0.96
C VAL A 319 14.98 18.75 1.26
N ASP A 320 14.43 19.92 1.56
CA ASP A 320 15.22 21.12 1.91
C ASP A 320 16.40 21.40 0.96
N ARG A 321 16.15 21.28 -0.36
CA ARG A 321 17.14 21.47 -1.44
C ARG A 321 18.30 20.46 -1.44
N THR A 322 18.11 19.31 -0.80
CA THR A 322 19.07 18.21 -0.81
C THR A 322 18.40 16.98 -1.41
N ALA A 323 19.14 16.22 -2.23
CA ALA A 323 18.69 14.93 -2.70
C ALA A 323 18.78 13.90 -1.55
N VAL A 324 17.66 13.26 -1.25
CA VAL A 324 17.51 12.23 -0.24
C VAL A 324 17.10 10.92 -0.91
N GLU A 325 17.63 9.80 -0.44
CA GLU A 325 17.27 8.46 -0.89
C GLU A 325 16.60 7.71 0.26
N ASP A 326 15.33 7.36 0.08
CA ASP A 326 14.59 6.48 0.97
C ASP A 326 14.69 5.05 0.47
N VAL A 327 15.20 4.16 1.33
CA VAL A 327 15.34 2.72 1.04
C VAL A 327 14.05 2.00 1.40
N VAL A 328 13.39 1.39 0.41
CA VAL A 328 12.07 0.73 0.56
C VAL A 328 12.13 -0.77 0.26
N ARG A 329 13.28 -1.25 -0.23
CA ARG A 329 13.49 -2.59 -0.82
C ARG A 329 13.17 -3.83 0.02
N ASP A 330 12.98 -3.70 1.33
CA ASP A 330 12.77 -4.84 2.22
C ASP A 330 11.27 -5.11 2.40
N TYR A 331 10.84 -6.32 2.04
CA TYR A 331 9.42 -6.72 2.06
C TYR A 331 9.22 -8.05 2.78
N THR A 332 8.09 -8.15 3.48
CA THR A 332 7.55 -9.42 3.98
C THR A 332 6.42 -9.85 3.07
N ILE A 333 6.53 -11.04 2.50
CA ILE A 333 5.55 -11.66 1.61
C ILE A 333 4.79 -12.72 2.39
N ARG A 334 3.46 -12.64 2.35
CA ARG A 334 2.57 -13.65 2.93
C ARG A 334 1.70 -14.25 1.84
N ALA A 335 1.57 -15.56 1.86
CA ALA A 335 0.70 -16.31 0.96
C ALA A 335 -0.38 -17.04 1.75
N TYR A 336 -1.58 -17.11 1.20
CA TYR A 336 -2.76 -17.73 1.80
C TYR A 336 -3.42 -18.66 0.78
N TYR A 337 -3.72 -19.89 1.19
CA TYR A 337 -4.47 -20.84 0.36
C TYR A 337 -5.40 -21.70 1.22
N GLY A 338 -6.70 -21.40 1.14
CA GLY A 338 -7.65 -21.92 2.12
C GLY A 338 -7.27 -21.44 3.52
N ASP A 339 -7.08 -22.39 4.45
CA ASP A 339 -6.68 -22.11 5.83
C ASP A 339 -5.15 -22.15 6.04
N LEU A 340 -4.37 -22.36 4.97
CA LEU A 340 -2.91 -22.44 5.03
C LEU A 340 -2.28 -21.06 4.84
N GLU A 341 -1.17 -20.83 5.54
CA GLU A 341 -0.39 -19.59 5.45
C GLU A 341 1.08 -19.92 5.18
N GLY A 342 1.75 -19.07 4.40
CA GLY A 342 3.20 -19.09 4.20
C GLY A 342 3.76 -17.68 4.33
N GLU A 343 4.99 -17.55 4.81
CA GLU A 343 5.67 -16.26 4.96
C GLU A 343 7.12 -16.36 4.51
N ALA A 344 7.59 -15.34 3.78
CA ALA A 344 9.00 -15.18 3.43
C ALA A 344 9.37 -13.69 3.40
N SER A 345 10.66 -13.39 3.55
CA SER A 345 11.17 -12.02 3.43
C SER A 345 12.12 -11.90 2.24
N VAL A 346 12.13 -10.74 1.61
CA VAL A 346 12.98 -10.44 0.44
C VAL A 346 13.47 -9.00 0.47
N SER A 347 14.68 -8.78 -0.02
CA SER A 347 15.25 -7.46 -0.25
C SER A 347 15.48 -7.26 -1.76
N LEU A 348 14.90 -6.23 -2.36
CA LEU A 348 14.95 -5.96 -3.81
C LEU A 348 16.12 -5.05 -4.19
N ASP A 349 16.95 -5.50 -5.11
CA ASP A 349 18.05 -4.75 -5.74
C ASP A 349 18.07 -4.95 -7.26
N GLY A 350 16.95 -5.46 -7.78
CA GLY A 350 16.78 -5.96 -9.13
C GLY A 350 15.60 -6.94 -9.18
N ASN A 351 15.33 -7.49 -10.36
CA ASN A 351 14.30 -8.51 -10.52
C ASN A 351 14.66 -9.78 -9.74
N LYS A 352 13.72 -10.35 -8.99
CA LYS A 352 13.94 -11.54 -8.16
C LYS A 352 12.81 -12.55 -8.31
N GLU A 353 13.17 -13.81 -8.04
CA GLU A 353 12.23 -14.89 -7.83
C GLU A 353 12.24 -15.27 -6.34
N LEU A 354 11.06 -15.54 -5.79
CA LEU A 354 10.88 -15.94 -4.39
C LEU A 354 9.91 -17.11 -4.32
N TYR A 355 10.25 -18.10 -3.49
CA TYR A 355 9.38 -19.23 -3.20
C TYR A 355 8.80 -19.06 -1.79
N VAL A 356 7.48 -19.18 -1.67
CA VAL A 356 6.77 -19.13 -0.40
C VAL A 356 6.10 -20.48 -0.18
N SER A 357 6.62 -21.25 0.78
CA SER A 357 6.04 -22.53 1.17
C SER A 357 4.89 -22.30 2.13
N LEU A 358 3.72 -22.86 1.80
CA LEU A 358 2.57 -22.94 2.69
C LEU A 358 2.87 -23.94 3.81
N LEU A 359 2.47 -23.59 5.01
CA LEU A 359 2.63 -24.38 6.22
C LEU A 359 1.27 -24.67 6.86
N SER A 360 1.28 -25.61 7.81
CA SER A 360 0.06 -26.06 8.48
C SER A 360 -0.50 -24.99 9.40
N THR A 361 -1.81 -25.10 9.61
CA THR A 361 -2.56 -24.27 10.54
C THR A 361 -3.24 -25.17 11.56
N LEU A 362 -3.25 -24.76 12.83
CA LEU A 362 -3.90 -25.44 13.93
C LEU A 362 -4.97 -24.53 14.53
N LEU A 363 -6.23 -24.94 14.36
CA LEU A 363 -7.38 -24.34 15.03
C LEU A 363 -7.66 -25.11 16.33
N VAL A 364 -7.56 -24.40 17.44
CA VAL A 364 -7.89 -24.92 18.77
C VAL A 364 -9.23 -24.36 19.20
N THR A 365 -10.20 -25.22 19.53
CA THR A 365 -11.49 -24.85 20.10
C THR A 365 -11.51 -25.25 21.57
N CYS A 366 -11.62 -24.27 22.47
CA CYS A 366 -11.77 -24.51 23.90
C CYS A 366 -13.27 -24.56 24.24
N LEU A 367 -13.68 -25.63 24.91
CA LEU A 367 -15.03 -25.82 25.41
C LEU A 367 -15.03 -25.80 26.93
N ASP A 368 -16.03 -25.22 27.57
CA ASP A 368 -16.23 -25.29 29.02
C ASP A 368 -16.93 -26.62 29.42
N GLY A 369 -17.38 -26.73 30.67
CA GLY A 369 -17.94 -27.96 31.21
C GLY A 369 -19.33 -28.34 30.72
N ASP A 370 -20.08 -27.40 30.12
CA ASP A 370 -21.36 -27.69 29.47
C ASP A 370 -21.19 -28.02 27.98
N GLY A 371 -19.97 -27.86 27.46
CA GLY A 371 -19.61 -28.13 26.07
C GLY A 371 -19.77 -26.91 25.15
N GLU A 372 -20.06 -25.73 25.71
CA GLU A 372 -20.14 -24.48 24.98
C GLU A 372 -18.76 -23.82 24.81
N ALA A 373 -18.71 -22.83 23.93
CA ALA A 373 -17.47 -22.17 23.57
C ALA A 373 -16.88 -21.30 24.69
N ALA A 374 -15.67 -21.65 25.16
CA ALA A 374 -14.98 -20.93 26.22
C ALA A 374 -14.10 -19.78 25.69
N GLY A 375 -14.60 -18.55 25.77
CA GLY A 375 -13.88 -17.34 25.35
C GLY A 375 -12.91 -16.76 26.37
N GLY A 376 -11.81 -16.15 25.90
CA GLY A 376 -10.79 -15.51 26.74
C GLY A 376 -9.77 -16.49 27.36
N VAL A 377 -9.73 -17.74 26.89
CA VAL A 377 -8.76 -18.76 27.31
C VAL A 377 -7.42 -18.52 26.63
N GLU A 378 -6.35 -18.40 27.40
CA GLU A 378 -4.97 -18.34 26.89
C GLU A 378 -4.49 -19.75 26.52
N VAL A 379 -4.38 -20.04 25.24
CA VAL A 379 -3.79 -21.27 24.70
C VAL A 379 -2.31 -21.03 24.44
N ARG A 380 -1.45 -21.88 25.01
CA ARG A 380 -0.01 -21.89 24.79
C ARG A 380 0.40 -23.11 23.97
N LEU A 381 1.27 -22.90 22.99
CA LEU A 381 1.79 -23.92 22.08
C LEU A 381 3.31 -24.01 22.22
N GLU A 382 3.79 -25.12 22.76
CA GLU A 382 5.22 -25.43 22.90
C GLU A 382 5.66 -26.39 21.78
N PRO A 383 6.93 -26.35 21.32
CA PRO A 383 8.05 -25.55 21.85
C PRO A 383 8.16 -24.12 21.29
N LEU A 384 7.18 -23.66 20.49
CA LEU A 384 7.22 -22.33 19.88
C LEU A 384 7.10 -21.18 20.89
N GLY A 385 6.67 -21.47 22.13
CA GLY A 385 6.32 -20.44 23.12
C GLY A 385 5.18 -19.52 22.65
N ALA A 386 4.41 -19.94 21.65
CA ALA A 386 3.36 -19.13 21.06
C ALA A 386 2.14 -19.09 21.98
N ARG A 387 1.53 -17.91 22.12
CA ARG A 387 0.32 -17.71 22.94
C ARG A 387 -0.80 -17.06 22.12
N ARG A 388 -2.02 -17.54 22.31
CA ARG A 388 -3.24 -17.01 21.69
C ARG A 388 -4.36 -16.99 22.71
N TYR A 389 -5.31 -16.08 22.56
CA TYR A 389 -6.50 -16.01 23.40
C TYR A 389 -7.70 -16.41 22.56
N THR A 390 -8.59 -17.24 23.10
CA THR A 390 -9.80 -17.64 22.39
C THR A 390 -10.77 -16.46 22.25
N GLY A 391 -11.43 -16.37 21.10
CA GLY A 391 -12.53 -15.43 20.85
C GLY A 391 -13.80 -15.82 21.60
N VAL A 392 -14.90 -15.09 21.36
CA VAL A 392 -16.23 -15.43 21.91
C VAL A 392 -16.78 -16.77 21.39
N ASP A 393 -16.22 -17.25 20.29
CA ASP A 393 -16.49 -18.55 19.67
C ASP A 393 -15.58 -19.67 20.20
N GLY A 394 -14.77 -19.39 21.23
CA GLY A 394 -13.90 -20.37 21.87
C GLY A 394 -12.68 -20.76 21.04
N ARG A 395 -12.39 -20.05 19.94
CA ARG A 395 -11.37 -20.46 18.97
C ARG A 395 -10.08 -19.66 19.07
N ALA A 396 -8.95 -20.35 18.93
CA ALA A 396 -7.61 -19.79 18.83
C ALA A 396 -6.85 -20.41 17.64
N LEU A 397 -6.21 -19.58 16.82
CA LEU A 397 -5.53 -20.00 15.59
C LEU A 397 -4.00 -19.87 15.72
N PHE A 398 -3.29 -20.94 15.39
CA PHE A 398 -1.85 -20.96 15.19
C PHE A 398 -1.55 -21.28 13.72
N THR A 399 -0.80 -20.42 13.06
CA THR A 399 -0.40 -20.58 11.64
C THR A 399 1.11 -20.75 11.54
N LEU A 400 1.60 -21.03 10.32
CA LEU A 400 3.03 -21.20 10.03
C LEU A 400 3.67 -22.36 10.82
N LEU A 401 2.94 -23.47 10.96
CA LEU A 401 3.43 -24.65 11.68
C LEU A 401 4.17 -25.59 10.73
N GLU A 402 5.45 -25.81 11.02
CA GLU A 402 6.25 -26.85 10.41
C GLU A 402 5.80 -28.25 10.89
N PRO A 403 6.11 -29.33 10.14
CA PRO A 403 5.90 -30.67 10.63
C PRO A 403 6.68 -30.93 11.93
N GLY A 404 5.99 -31.44 12.95
CA GLY A 404 6.54 -31.62 14.29
C GLY A 404 5.49 -31.96 15.33
N SER A 405 5.96 -32.28 16.54
CA SER A 405 5.11 -32.57 17.69
C SER A 405 5.03 -31.34 18.59
N TYR A 406 3.81 -30.95 18.94
CA TYR A 406 3.51 -29.75 19.72
C TYR A 406 2.70 -30.07 20.96
N GLU A 407 2.86 -29.27 22.02
CA GLU A 407 2.07 -29.39 23.25
C GLU A 407 1.18 -28.17 23.47
N LEU A 408 -0.12 -28.41 23.62
CA LEU A 408 -1.13 -27.42 23.94
C LEU A 408 -1.42 -27.39 25.44
N THR A 409 -1.34 -26.21 26.05
CA THR A 409 -1.82 -25.99 27.42
C THR A 409 -2.72 -24.76 27.48
N ALA A 410 -3.90 -24.90 28.08
CA ALA A 410 -4.88 -23.82 28.18
C ALA A 410 -4.92 -23.25 29.61
N TYR A 411 -4.97 -21.91 29.70
CA TYR A 411 -5.08 -21.17 30.95
C TYR A 411 -6.27 -20.21 30.91
N TYR A 412 -7.04 -20.16 31.98
CA TYR A 412 -8.12 -19.18 32.16
C TYR A 412 -7.96 -18.50 33.51
N MET A 413 -8.02 -17.17 33.52
CA MET A 413 -7.78 -16.35 34.73
C MET A 413 -6.44 -16.67 35.44
N GLY A 414 -5.41 -17.06 34.68
CA GLY A 414 -4.09 -17.43 35.19
C GLY A 414 -3.98 -18.85 35.77
N LEU A 415 -5.06 -19.63 35.76
CA LEU A 415 -5.09 -21.03 36.20
C LEU A 415 -5.10 -21.96 34.99
N LYS A 416 -4.39 -23.08 35.10
CA LYS A 416 -4.39 -24.11 34.06
C LYS A 416 -5.75 -24.82 34.05
N VAL A 417 -6.41 -24.84 32.90
CA VAL A 417 -7.74 -25.44 32.72
C VAL A 417 -7.77 -26.64 31.76
N ALA A 418 -6.77 -26.81 30.89
CA ALA A 418 -6.62 -28.01 30.07
C ALA A 418 -5.13 -28.32 29.76
N GLY A 419 -4.86 -29.54 29.28
CA GLY A 419 -3.56 -29.99 28.79
C GLY A 419 -2.56 -30.50 29.86
N PRO A 420 -1.29 -30.78 29.50
CA PRO A 420 -0.78 -30.71 28.13
C PRO A 420 -1.47 -31.75 27.23
N GLU A 421 -1.86 -31.33 26.04
CA GLU A 421 -2.36 -32.19 24.96
C GLU A 421 -1.33 -32.19 23.83
N VAL A 422 -0.92 -33.37 23.36
CA VAL A 422 0.10 -33.51 22.31
C VAL A 422 -0.59 -33.55 20.95
N VAL A 423 -0.10 -32.75 20.00
CA VAL A 423 -0.59 -32.68 18.62
C VAL A 423 0.57 -32.88 17.66
N ASP A 424 0.49 -33.91 16.81
CA ASP A 424 1.47 -34.18 15.78
C ASP A 424 1.03 -33.60 14.44
N ILE A 425 1.78 -32.60 13.96
CA ILE A 425 1.64 -32.03 12.62
C ILE A 425 2.54 -32.85 11.69
N THR A 426 1.95 -33.55 10.73
CA THR A 426 2.67 -34.48 9.84
C THR A 426 2.59 -34.06 8.38
N ASP A 427 1.39 -33.77 7.91
CA ASP A 427 1.11 -33.23 6.59
C ASP A 427 0.83 -31.72 6.62
N ILE A 428 0.90 -31.07 5.45
CA ILE A 428 0.57 -29.64 5.27
C ILE A 428 -0.94 -29.50 5.08
N MET A 429 -1.65 -29.26 6.18
CA MET A 429 -3.11 -29.10 6.19
C MET A 429 -3.60 -28.29 7.39
N ALA A 430 -4.91 -28.06 7.46
CA ALA A 430 -5.57 -27.48 8.62
C ALA A 430 -5.95 -28.57 9.63
N TYR A 431 -5.42 -28.46 10.84
CA TYR A 431 -5.70 -29.33 11.98
C TYR A 431 -6.73 -28.67 12.89
N ASN A 432 -7.62 -29.47 13.45
CA ASN A 432 -8.63 -29.03 14.40
C ASN A 432 -8.48 -29.84 15.69
N VAL A 433 -8.36 -29.16 16.82
CA VAL A 433 -8.25 -29.78 18.14
C VAL A 433 -9.25 -29.14 19.08
N GLU A 434 -10.01 -29.96 19.78
CA GLU A 434 -10.94 -29.54 20.83
C GLU A 434 -10.32 -29.79 22.20
N LEU A 435 -10.31 -28.76 23.06
CA LEU A 435 -9.84 -28.85 24.43
C LEU A 435 -11.02 -28.66 25.38
N SER A 436 -11.42 -29.74 26.07
CA SER A 436 -12.33 -29.67 27.20
C SER A 436 -11.62 -28.99 28.37
N CYS A 437 -12.01 -27.76 28.65
CA CYS A 437 -11.46 -26.93 29.70
C CYS A 437 -12.26 -27.15 30.98
N ALA A 438 -11.55 -27.34 32.09
CA ALA A 438 -12.15 -27.39 33.42
C ALA A 438 -12.59 -25.98 33.86
N ILE A 439 -13.60 -25.44 33.19
CA ILE A 439 -14.27 -24.17 33.43
C ILE A 439 -15.73 -24.53 33.67
N TYR A 440 -16.26 -24.20 34.84
CA TYR A 440 -17.53 -24.73 35.30
C TYR A 440 -18.43 -23.67 35.90
N ASP A 441 -19.75 -23.93 35.93
CA ASP A 441 -20.69 -23.16 36.73
C ASP A 441 -20.76 -23.69 38.17
N LEU A 442 -20.78 -22.76 39.13
CA LEU A 442 -20.95 -23.05 40.55
C LEU A 442 -22.27 -22.46 41.03
N ILE A 443 -23.14 -23.31 41.57
CA ILE A 443 -24.43 -22.91 42.09
C ILE A 443 -24.38 -22.91 43.62
N VAL A 444 -24.75 -21.80 44.24
CA VAL A 444 -24.84 -21.67 45.69
C VAL A 444 -26.29 -21.51 46.10
N ILE A 445 -26.73 -22.35 47.03
CA ILE A 445 -28.10 -22.36 47.58
C ILE A 445 -28.04 -21.94 49.04
N VAL A 446 -28.75 -20.88 49.42
CA VAL A 446 -28.74 -20.33 50.78
C VAL A 446 -30.11 -20.54 51.42
N LEU A 447 -30.13 -21.34 52.49
CA LEU A 447 -31.31 -21.69 53.27
C LEU A 447 -31.15 -21.24 54.72
N ASN A 448 -32.25 -21.10 55.45
CA ASN A 448 -32.23 -21.00 56.90
C ASN A 448 -32.19 -22.39 57.56
N THR A 449 -32.08 -22.44 58.88
CA THR A 449 -32.07 -23.71 59.65
C THR A 449 -33.36 -24.53 59.56
N LYS A 450 -34.45 -23.95 59.02
CA LYS A 450 -35.72 -24.64 58.75
C LYS A 450 -35.82 -25.15 57.30
N GLY A 451 -34.81 -24.90 56.47
CA GLY A 451 -34.80 -25.27 55.04
C GLY A 451 -35.54 -24.29 54.14
N GLU A 452 -35.94 -23.11 54.63
CA GLU A 452 -36.58 -22.08 53.81
C GLU A 452 -35.51 -21.24 53.09
N PRO A 453 -35.71 -20.87 51.82
CA PRO A 453 -34.72 -20.11 51.05
C PRO A 453 -34.57 -18.67 51.55
N ILE A 454 -33.34 -18.17 51.56
CA ILE A 454 -33.01 -16.79 51.93
C ILE A 454 -32.72 -16.01 50.65
N SER A 455 -33.65 -15.14 50.27
CA SER A 455 -33.49 -14.21 49.14
C SER A 455 -32.73 -12.95 49.56
N GLY A 456 -31.93 -12.38 48.65
CA GLY A 456 -31.15 -11.17 48.90
C GLY A 456 -29.95 -11.37 49.83
N ALA A 457 -29.52 -12.61 50.07
CA ALA A 457 -28.25 -12.89 50.74
C ALA A 457 -27.09 -12.54 49.80
N THR A 458 -26.08 -11.85 50.32
CA THR A 458 -24.85 -11.51 49.61
C THR A 458 -23.91 -12.69 49.64
N VAL A 459 -23.59 -13.25 48.47
CA VAL A 459 -22.62 -14.33 48.30
C VAL A 459 -21.38 -13.79 47.60
N ARG A 460 -20.25 -13.89 48.29
CA ARG A 460 -18.93 -13.51 47.77
C ARG A 460 -18.14 -14.76 47.43
N LEU A 461 -17.69 -14.85 46.19
CA LEU A 461 -16.75 -15.86 45.74
C LEU A 461 -15.33 -15.29 45.76
N LEU A 462 -14.44 -15.94 46.48
CA LEU A 462 -13.03 -15.56 46.56
C LEU A 462 -12.13 -16.73 46.14
N PHE A 463 -11.01 -16.44 45.51
CA PHE A 463 -9.94 -17.42 45.35
C PHE A 463 -9.41 -17.86 46.72
N ALA A 464 -8.77 -19.04 46.79
CA ALA A 464 -8.19 -19.56 48.03
C ALA A 464 -7.18 -18.60 48.70
N ASN A 465 -6.53 -17.71 47.94
CA ASN A 465 -5.62 -16.67 48.44
C ASN A 465 -6.34 -15.45 49.07
N GLY A 466 -7.68 -15.43 49.06
CA GLY A 466 -8.50 -14.34 49.60
C GLY A 466 -8.82 -13.22 48.60
N THR A 467 -8.37 -13.31 47.35
CA THR A 467 -8.76 -12.34 46.31
C THR A 467 -10.23 -12.51 45.97
N SER A 468 -11.02 -11.44 46.14
CA SER A 468 -12.44 -11.44 45.79
C SER A 468 -12.62 -11.48 44.28
N LEU A 469 -13.48 -12.37 43.79
CA LEU A 469 -13.72 -12.56 42.36
C LEU A 469 -15.11 -12.06 41.94
N TYR A 470 -16.16 -12.54 42.62
CA TYR A 470 -17.52 -12.10 42.38
C TYR A 470 -18.25 -11.78 43.68
N ASN A 471 -19.28 -10.95 43.54
CA ASN A 471 -20.22 -10.62 44.60
C ASN A 471 -21.63 -10.56 44.00
N SER A 472 -22.55 -11.38 44.50
CA SER A 472 -23.88 -11.52 43.91
C SER A 472 -24.93 -11.79 44.97
N LEU A 473 -26.19 -11.46 44.66
CA LEU A 473 -27.32 -11.65 45.56
C LEU A 473 -28.07 -12.92 45.21
N THR A 474 -28.54 -13.65 46.22
CA THR A 474 -29.45 -14.79 46.00
C THR A 474 -30.81 -14.33 45.49
N ASP A 475 -31.38 -15.12 44.58
CA ASP A 475 -32.71 -14.90 44.02
C ASP A 475 -33.84 -15.29 44.99
N ALA A 476 -35.09 -15.32 44.52
CA ALA A 476 -36.26 -15.68 45.34
C ALA A 476 -36.25 -17.15 45.80
N SER A 477 -35.49 -18.02 45.13
CA SER A 477 -35.29 -19.42 45.51
C SER A 477 -34.07 -19.62 46.42
N GLY A 478 -33.40 -18.52 46.81
CA GLY A 478 -32.16 -18.57 47.60
C GLY A 478 -30.95 -19.01 46.79
N ARG A 479 -31.03 -19.02 45.45
CA ARG A 479 -29.98 -19.51 44.56
C ARG A 479 -29.18 -18.36 43.96
N VAL A 480 -27.90 -18.59 43.73
CA VAL A 480 -27.02 -17.74 42.92
C VAL A 480 -26.07 -18.63 42.14
N GLU A 481 -25.75 -18.23 40.91
CA GLU A 481 -24.93 -19.00 39.98
C GLU A 481 -23.72 -18.16 39.56
N PHE A 482 -22.53 -18.72 39.72
CA PHE A 482 -21.27 -18.15 39.24
C PHE A 482 -20.85 -18.91 38.00
N LYS A 483 -20.96 -18.27 36.84
CA LYS A 483 -20.73 -18.92 35.56
C LYS A 483 -19.29 -18.88 35.10
N ASN A 484 -18.88 -19.92 34.36
CA ASN A 484 -17.63 -19.97 33.62
C ASN A 484 -16.41 -19.62 34.46
N ILE A 485 -16.25 -20.28 35.61
CA ILE A 485 -15.11 -20.08 36.51
C ILE A 485 -14.16 -21.29 36.47
N PRO A 486 -12.83 -21.10 36.57
CA PRO A 486 -11.88 -22.21 36.57
C PRO A 486 -12.16 -23.23 37.68
N ALA A 487 -12.04 -24.52 37.37
CA ALA A 487 -12.04 -25.58 38.37
C ALA A 487 -10.86 -25.42 39.33
N THR A 488 -11.14 -24.92 40.53
CA THR A 488 -10.14 -24.71 41.57
C THR A 488 -10.80 -24.70 42.95
N THR A 489 -10.02 -24.40 43.97
CA THR A 489 -10.54 -24.19 45.32
C THR A 489 -10.92 -22.73 45.54
N TYR A 490 -12.17 -22.51 45.94
CA TYR A 490 -12.75 -21.21 46.27
C TYR A 490 -13.12 -21.13 47.75
N LYS A 491 -13.13 -19.91 48.27
CA LYS A 491 -13.76 -19.55 49.54
C LYS A 491 -15.05 -18.79 49.24
N LEU A 492 -16.16 -19.34 49.66
CA LEU A 492 -17.47 -18.70 49.63
C LEU A 492 -17.73 -18.04 50.98
N VAL A 493 -18.20 -16.80 50.99
CA VAL A 493 -18.66 -16.08 52.18
C VAL A 493 -20.08 -15.60 51.92
N VAL A 494 -21.00 -15.90 52.84
CA VAL A 494 -22.43 -15.60 52.72
C VAL A 494 -22.85 -14.71 53.89
N GLU A 495 -23.45 -13.57 53.56
CA GLU A 495 -23.96 -12.59 54.51
C GLU A 495 -25.44 -12.28 54.21
N ALA A 496 -26.30 -12.32 55.22
CA ALA A 496 -27.72 -11.97 55.08
C ALA A 496 -28.21 -11.19 56.30
N SER A 497 -29.09 -10.21 56.09
CA SER A 497 -29.62 -9.39 57.18
C SER A 497 -30.38 -10.24 58.20
N GLY A 498 -30.03 -10.13 59.49
CA GLY A 498 -30.64 -10.92 60.56
C GLY A 498 -30.08 -12.35 60.70
N TYR A 499 -28.99 -12.67 60.01
CA TYR A 499 -28.30 -13.96 60.09
C TYR A 499 -26.80 -13.77 60.35
N LYS A 500 -26.19 -14.73 61.03
CA LYS A 500 -24.73 -14.77 61.21
C LYS A 500 -24.04 -15.03 59.86
N GLU A 501 -22.91 -14.38 59.62
CA GLU A 501 -22.03 -14.69 58.49
C GLU A 501 -21.59 -16.15 58.51
N ALA A 502 -21.60 -16.79 57.34
CA ALA A 502 -21.08 -18.14 57.15
C ALA A 502 -20.06 -18.15 56.01
N TYR A 503 -19.08 -19.05 56.10
CA TYR A 503 -18.13 -19.28 55.00
C TYR A 503 -17.84 -20.76 54.83
N GLN A 504 -17.50 -21.15 53.60
CA GLN A 504 -17.10 -22.52 53.26
C GLN A 504 -15.97 -22.48 52.22
N VAL A 505 -15.04 -23.42 52.32
CA VAL A 505 -14.05 -23.68 51.26
C VAL A 505 -14.60 -24.82 50.41
N VAL A 506 -14.75 -24.57 49.11
CA VAL A 506 -15.24 -25.54 48.14
C VAL A 506 -14.19 -25.78 47.07
N LYS A 507 -13.97 -27.03 46.71
CA LYS A 507 -13.26 -27.39 45.49
C LYS A 507 -14.30 -27.60 44.39
N LEU A 508 -14.21 -26.81 43.33
CA LEU A 508 -15.05 -26.92 42.15
C LEU A 508 -14.46 -27.99 41.23
N GLU A 509 -15.20 -29.07 41.00
CA GLU A 509 -14.71 -30.25 40.27
C GLU A 509 -15.60 -30.64 39.08
N SER A 510 -16.83 -30.13 39.01
CA SER A 510 -17.78 -30.45 37.95
C SER A 510 -18.67 -29.26 37.57
N GLU A 511 -19.22 -29.32 36.37
CA GLU A 511 -20.25 -28.41 35.85
C GLU A 511 -21.50 -28.39 36.75
N GLY A 512 -22.08 -27.20 36.94
CA GLY A 512 -23.29 -26.98 37.74
C GLY A 512 -23.20 -27.44 39.21
N GLN A 513 -22.00 -27.52 39.79
CA GLN A 513 -21.82 -28.05 41.14
C GLN A 513 -22.60 -27.23 42.17
N GLU A 514 -23.45 -27.89 42.95
CA GLU A 514 -24.26 -27.22 43.97
C GLU A 514 -23.59 -27.21 45.36
N VAL A 515 -23.64 -26.08 46.04
CA VAL A 515 -23.17 -25.89 47.43
C VAL A 515 -24.27 -25.27 48.27
N GLU A 516 -24.65 -25.94 49.35
CA GLU A 516 -25.72 -25.48 50.25
C GLU A 516 -25.15 -24.80 51.51
N PHE A 517 -25.64 -23.60 51.82
CA PHE A 517 -25.44 -22.90 53.08
C PHE A 517 -26.70 -22.93 53.94
N ARG A 518 -26.55 -23.22 55.23
CA ARG A 518 -27.62 -23.07 56.23
C ARG A 518 -27.25 -21.99 57.23
N LEU A 519 -27.90 -20.83 57.14
CA LEU A 519 -27.61 -19.69 58.00
C LEU A 519 -28.40 -19.75 59.31
N GLU A 520 -27.71 -19.46 60.41
CA GLU A 520 -28.32 -19.28 61.74
C GLU A 520 -28.77 -17.84 61.94
N ALA A 521 -29.98 -17.63 62.46
CA ALA A 521 -30.47 -16.29 62.79
C ALA A 521 -29.57 -15.62 63.84
N GLU A 522 -29.26 -14.34 63.61
CA GLU A 522 -28.55 -13.48 64.55
C GLU A 522 -29.49 -13.26 65.76
N GLN A 523 -29.04 -13.63 66.96
CA GLN A 523 -29.82 -13.41 68.18
C GLN A 523 -29.83 -11.91 68.48
N VAL A 524 -30.91 -11.22 68.13
CA VAL A 524 -31.15 -9.85 68.63
C VAL A 524 -31.42 -9.95 70.12
N MET A 525 -30.41 -9.72 70.96
CA MET A 525 -30.67 -9.46 72.38
C MET A 525 -31.53 -8.19 72.43
N PRO A 526 -32.77 -8.24 72.97
CA PRO A 526 -33.57 -7.03 73.14
C PRO A 526 -32.77 -6.08 74.03
N GLY A 527 -32.47 -4.90 73.53
CA GLY A 527 -31.74 -3.87 74.28
C GLY A 527 -32.38 -3.66 75.64
N TYR A 528 -31.58 -3.79 76.69
CA TYR A 528 -31.92 -3.38 78.05
C TYR A 528 -32.10 -1.86 78.09
N LEU A 529 -33.32 -1.33 77.89
CA LEU A 529 -33.79 -0.03 78.41
C LEU A 529 -35.30 0.12 78.10
N PRO A 530 -36.20 0.03 79.10
CA PRO A 530 -36.40 1.15 80.02
C PRO A 530 -36.71 0.71 81.47
N TYR A 531 -35.71 0.63 82.35
CA TYR A 531 -35.93 0.65 83.81
C TYR A 531 -35.17 1.77 84.53
N VAL A 532 -34.73 2.80 83.79
CA VAL A 532 -34.15 4.01 84.37
C VAL A 532 -35.15 5.19 84.27
N ALA A 533 -36.38 4.96 84.74
CA ALA A 533 -37.36 6.03 84.98
C ALA A 533 -38.25 5.79 86.22
N GLY A 534 -38.30 4.56 86.76
CA GLY A 534 -39.05 4.26 88.00
C GLY A 534 -38.27 4.40 89.30
N GLY A 535 -36.93 4.33 89.26
CA GLY A 535 -36.07 4.31 90.45
C GLY A 535 -35.78 5.69 91.08
N ALA A 536 -35.88 6.77 90.31
CA ALA A 536 -35.57 8.13 90.80
C ALA A 536 -36.76 8.80 91.51
N ILE A 537 -38.01 8.36 91.26
CA ILE A 537 -39.19 8.95 91.90
C ILE A 537 -39.42 8.36 93.32
N ALA A 538 -39.01 7.11 93.55
CA ALA A 538 -39.12 6.48 94.87
C ALA A 538 -38.15 7.07 95.92
N ILE A 539 -36.97 7.55 95.51
CA ILE A 539 -35.97 8.11 96.44
C ILE A 539 -36.33 9.56 96.86
N VAL A 540 -36.96 10.35 95.99
CA VAL A 540 -37.37 11.74 96.32
C VAL A 540 -38.55 11.77 97.30
N VAL A 541 -39.49 10.82 97.21
CA VAL A 541 -40.65 10.75 98.13
C VAL A 541 -40.21 10.32 99.55
N VAL A 542 -39.25 9.40 99.67
CA VAL A 542 -38.73 8.96 100.97
C VAL A 542 -37.92 10.07 101.67
N VAL A 543 -37.12 10.84 100.93
CA VAL A 543 -36.36 11.98 101.51
C VAL A 543 -37.30 13.12 101.93
N ALA A 544 -38.36 13.42 101.18
CA ALA A 544 -39.34 14.45 101.56
C ALA A 544 -40.11 14.10 102.85
N ILE A 545 -40.47 12.82 103.03
CA ILE A 545 -41.16 12.35 104.25
C ILE A 545 -40.22 12.41 105.48
N VAL A 546 -38.94 12.09 105.32
CA VAL A 546 -37.96 12.17 106.42
C VAL A 546 -37.69 13.62 106.84
N VAL A 547 -37.60 14.57 105.89
CA VAL A 547 -37.43 16.00 106.21
C VAL A 547 -38.67 16.60 106.89
N LEU A 548 -39.88 16.19 106.50
CA LEU A 548 -41.13 16.60 107.16
C LEU A 548 -41.27 16.04 108.58
N LEU A 549 -40.78 14.82 108.83
CA LEU A 549 -40.79 14.22 110.16
C LEU A 549 -39.71 14.82 111.09
N MET A 550 -38.57 15.26 110.56
CA MET A 550 -37.52 15.91 111.37
C MET A 550 -37.87 17.36 111.76
N ARG A 551 -38.65 18.11 110.96
CA ARG A 551 -39.10 19.47 111.33
C ARG A 551 -40.18 19.52 112.42
N ARG A 552 -40.83 18.40 112.75
CA ARG A 552 -41.86 18.35 113.82
C ARG A 552 -41.31 18.02 115.22
N LYS A 553 -40.01 17.69 115.36
CA LYS A 553 -39.40 17.33 116.64
C LYS A 553 -38.34 18.31 117.19
N GLY A 554 -38.08 19.42 116.51
CA GLY A 554 -37.28 20.53 117.05
C GLY A 554 -38.10 21.81 117.02
N LYS A 555 -38.81 22.10 118.11
CA LYS A 555 -39.26 23.46 118.42
C LYS A 555 -38.13 24.20 119.12
#